data_AF-A0A964ZGA3-F1
#
_entry.id   AF-A0A964ZGA3-F1
#
_cell.length_a   1.000
_cell.length_b   1.000
_cell.length_c   1.000
_cell.angle_alpha   90.00
_cell.angle_beta   90.00
_cell.angle_gamma   90.00
#
_symmetry.space_group_name_H-M   'P 1'
#
loop_
_entity.id
_entity.type
_entity.pdbx_description
1 polymer ?
#
loop_
_entity_poly.entity_id
_entity_poly.type
_entity_poly.pdbx_seq_one_letter_code
_entity_poly.pdbx_strand_id
1 'polypeptide(L)' 'TPDWWGKRRLAYPIKKQDDGYYAIFNITAPGGALDEAERAMRIADDVLRHKLLRLPDDEAARRGLSVAANS' A
#
# COMPACT_ATOMS: atom_id res chain seq x y z
N THR A 1 -6.86 3.13 10.22
CA THR A 1 -6.95 4.38 9.43
C THR A 1 -5.69 4.50 8.58
N PRO A 2 -5.77 4.85 7.29
CA PRO A 2 -4.58 5.02 6.46
C PRO A 2 -3.68 6.16 6.95
N ASP A 3 -2.37 5.97 6.80
CA ASP A 3 -1.37 7.02 7.02
C ASP A 3 -1.23 7.85 5.75
N TRP A 4 -1.57 9.14 5.84
CA TRP A 4 -1.54 10.07 4.73
C TRP A 4 -0.27 10.90 4.75
N TRP A 5 0.61 10.66 3.79
CA TRP A 5 1.85 11.42 3.64
C TRP A 5 1.68 12.69 2.81
N GLY A 6 0.50 12.87 2.21
CA GLY A 6 0.15 14.05 1.41
C GLY A 6 0.87 14.10 0.07
N LYS A 7 0.92 15.30 -0.50
CA LYS A 7 1.56 15.58 -1.79
C LYS A 7 3.08 15.58 -1.63
N ARG A 8 3.80 14.81 -2.45
CA ARG A 8 5.26 14.80 -2.50
C ARG A 8 5.75 14.77 -3.93
N ARG A 9 6.91 15.38 -4.18
CA ARG A 9 7.57 15.38 -5.48
C ARG A 9 8.16 14.00 -5.77
N LEU A 10 7.92 13.50 -6.98
CA LEU A 10 8.48 12.24 -7.46
C LEU A 10 9.97 12.41 -7.75
N ALA A 11 10.74 11.33 -7.59
CA ALA A 11 12.17 11.34 -7.95
C ALA A 11 12.39 11.53 -9.46
N TYR A 12 11.41 11.12 -10.26
CA TYR A 12 11.34 11.33 -11.71
C TYR A 12 9.87 11.36 -12.15
N PRO A 13 9.54 12.01 -13.29
CA PRO A 13 8.17 12.11 -13.75
C PRO A 13 7.59 10.73 -14.11
N ILE A 14 6.36 10.45 -13.66
CA ILE A 14 5.61 9.25 -14.02
C ILE A 14 4.32 9.69 -14.70
N LYS A 15 4.00 9.15 -15.89
CA LYS A 15 2.85 9.60 -16.71
C LYS A 15 2.79 11.14 -16.85
N LYS A 16 3.94 11.82 -17.00
CA LYS A 16 4.08 13.28 -17.08
C LYS A 16 3.64 14.05 -15.81
N GLN A 17 3.51 13.38 -14.67
CA GLN A 17 3.28 14.00 -13.37
C GLN A 17 4.60 14.10 -12.62
N ASP A 18 4.89 15.27 -12.06
CA ASP A 18 6.07 15.52 -11.22
C ASP A 18 5.79 15.32 -9.73
N ASP A 19 4.52 15.36 -9.33
CA ASP A 19 4.07 15.21 -7.95
C ASP A 19 3.02 14.10 -7.84
N GLY A 20 2.93 13.47 -6.67
CA GLY A 20 1.90 12.49 -6.36
C GLY A 20 1.45 12.59 -4.90
N TYR A 21 0.24 12.10 -4.63
CA TYR A 21 -0.24 11.90 -3.26
C TYR A 21 0.10 10.50 -2.78
N TYR A 22 0.68 10.41 -1.57
CA TYR A 22 1.09 9.16 -0.97
C TYR A 22 0.18 8.77 0.20
N ALA A 23 -0.28 7.53 0.18
CA ALA A 23 -1.05 6.91 1.23
C ALA A 23 -0.47 5.53 1.55
N ILE A 24 -0.31 5.24 2.85
CA ILE A 24 0.19 3.95 3.33
C ILE A 24 -0.95 3.26 4.07
N PHE A 25 -1.21 2.02 3.66
CA PHE A 25 -2.23 1.17 4.25
C PHE A 25 -1.56 0.01 4.96
N ASN A 26 -1.87 -0.15 6.25
CA ASN A 26 -1.54 -1.35 7.00
C ASN A 26 -2.79 -2.25 6.98
N ILE A 27 -2.68 -3.39 6.30
CA ILE A 27 -3.80 -4.30 6.06
C ILE A 27 -3.42 -5.68 6.55
N THR A 28 -4.34 -6.30 7.29
CA THR A 28 -4.26 -7.70 7.67
C THR A 28 -5.23 -8.48 6.78
N ALA A 29 -4.72 -9.38 5.95
CA ALA A 29 -5.52 -10.16 5.02
C ALA A 29 -4.88 -11.53 4.78
N PRO A 30 -5.68 -12.57 4.46
CA PRO A 30 -5.15 -13.87 4.05
C PRO A 30 -4.45 -13.76 2.68
N GLY A 31 -3.57 -14.71 2.38
CA GLY A 31 -2.86 -14.75 1.11
C GLY A 31 -3.82 -14.75 -0.08
N GLY A 32 -3.53 -13.95 -1.11
CA GLY A 32 -4.35 -13.83 -2.32
C GLY A 32 -5.55 -12.88 -2.21
N ALA A 33 -5.93 -12.43 -1.00
CA ALA A 33 -7.10 -11.58 -0.82
C ALA A 33 -6.95 -10.16 -1.42
N LEU A 34 -5.72 -9.74 -1.74
CA LEU A 34 -5.42 -8.42 -2.32
C LEU A 34 -5.15 -8.47 -3.83
N ASP A 35 -5.20 -9.65 -4.46
CA ASP A 35 -4.82 -9.82 -5.87
C ASP A 35 -5.74 -9.02 -6.81
N GLU A 36 -7.05 -9.00 -6.56
CA GLU A 36 -7.98 -8.19 -7.36
C GLU A 36 -7.78 -6.69 -7.10
N ALA A 37 -7.43 -6.30 -5.87
CA ALA A 37 -7.13 -4.91 -5.55
C ALA A 37 -5.85 -4.43 -6.27
N GLU A 38 -4.82 -5.27 -6.32
CA GLU A 38 -3.60 -5.03 -7.09
C GLU A 38 -3.92 -4.92 -8.59
N ARG A 39 -4.75 -5.83 -9.11
CA ARG A 39 -5.21 -5.78 -10.50
C ARG A 39 -5.96 -4.48 -10.81
N ALA A 40 -6.87 -4.07 -9.94
CA ALA A 40 -7.62 -2.81 -10.09
C ALA A 40 -6.68 -1.59 -10.06
N MET A 41 -5.74 -1.53 -9.11
CA MET A 41 -4.74 -0.45 -9.01
C MET A 41 -3.79 -0.39 -10.21
N ARG A 42 -3.57 -1.50 -10.90
CA ARG A 42 -2.79 -1.54 -12.14
C ARG A 42 -3.55 -0.95 -13.33
N ILE A 43 -4.87 -1.14 -13.38
CA ILE A 43 -5.73 -0.65 -14.47
C ILE A 43 -6.12 0.81 -14.24
N ALA A 44 -6.21 1.24 -12.98
CA ALA A 44 -6.60 2.59 -12.60
C ALA A 44 -5.60 3.63 -13.14
N ASP A 45 -6.10 4.59 -13.92
CA ASP A 45 -5.26 5.59 -14.58
C ASP A 45 -4.70 6.65 -13.63
N ASP A 46 -5.45 6.94 -12.57
CA ASP A 46 -5.13 7.87 -11.49
C ASP A 46 -4.07 7.33 -10.50
N VAL A 47 -3.85 6.02 -10.48
CA VAL A 47 -2.78 5.39 -9.71
C VAL A 47 -1.47 5.43 -10.51
N LEU A 48 -0.55 6.31 -10.11
CA LEU A 48 0.76 6.41 -10.76
C LEU A 48 1.66 5.21 -10.45
N ARG A 49 1.62 4.72 -9.20
CA ARG A 49 2.40 3.58 -8.72
C ARG A 49 1.76 2.99 -7.48
N HIS A 50 1.65 1.67 -7.43
CA HIS A 50 1.30 0.91 -6.22
C HIS A 50 2.45 -0.04 -5.87
N LYS A 51 2.53 -0.45 -4.60
CA LYS A 51 3.47 -1.47 -4.15
C LYS A 51 2.86 -2.25 -3.00
N LEU A 52 2.62 -3.53 -3.24
CA LEU A 52 2.24 -4.47 -2.18
C LEU A 52 3.51 -5.04 -1.55
N LEU A 53 3.56 -5.07 -0.22
CA LEU A 53 4.67 -5.63 0.53
C LEU A 53 4.13 -6.51 1.65
N ARG A 54 4.56 -7.77 1.69
CA ARG A 54 4.37 -8.60 2.87
C ARG A 54 5.36 -8.13 3.92
N LEU A 55 4.85 -7.71 5.07
CA LEU A 55 5.70 -7.39 6.21
C LEU A 55 6.27 -8.69 6.81
N PRO A 56 7.55 -8.69 7.22
CA PRO A 56 8.10 -9.72 8.10
C PRO A 56 7.30 -9.84 9.39
N ASP A 57 7.22 -11.06 9.95
CA ASP A 57 6.37 -11.36 11.10
C ASP A 57 6.78 -10.55 12.35
N ASP A 58 8.08 -10.27 12.53
CA ASP A 58 8.59 -9.47 13.65
C ASP A 58 8.17 -7.99 13.56
N GLU A 59 8.24 -7.40 12.37
CA GLU A 59 7.81 -6.03 12.13
C GLU A 59 6.28 -5.89 12.19
N ALA A 60 5.55 -6.91 11.72
CA ALA A 60 4.09 -6.98 11.87
C ALA A 60 3.69 -6.99 13.35
N ALA A 61 4.39 -7.78 14.18
CA ALA A 61 4.18 -7.81 15.63
C ALA A 61 4.46 -6.45 16.30
N ARG A 62 5.56 -5.76 15.94
CA ARG A 62 5.88 -4.42 16.45
C ARG A 62 4.79 -3.39 16.13
N ARG A 63 4.17 -3.50 14.96
CA ARG A 63 3.09 -2.61 14.52
C ARG A 63 1.72 -3.01 15.08
N GLY A 64 1.64 -4.08 15.88
CA GLY A 64 0.38 -4.62 16.41
C GLY A 64 -0.52 -5.23 15.34
N LEU A 65 0.04 -5.59 14.18
CA LEU A 65 -0.66 -6.16 13.03
C LEU A 65 -0.48 -7.68 13.00
N SER A 66 -0.85 -8.37 14.08
CA SER A 66 -0.78 -9.83 14.14
C SER A 66 -2.16 -10.45 13.90
N VAL A 67 -2.22 -11.45 13.01
CA VAL A 67 -3.44 -12.23 12.71
C VAL A 67 -3.89 -13.07 13.92
N ALA A 68 -2.97 -13.38 14.85
CA ALA A 68 -3.17 -14.28 15.98
C ALA A 68 -4.05 -13.73 17.12
N ALA A 69 -4.56 -12.49 17.04
CA ALA A 69 -5.37 -11.89 18.09
C ALA A 69 -6.89 -12.07 17.90
N ASN A 70 -7.34 -12.66 16.79
CA ASN A 70 -8.76 -12.89 16.51
C ASN A 70 -9.01 -14.36 16.16
N SER A 71 -9.00 -15.22 17.18
CA SER A 71 -9.57 -16.56 17.17
C SER A 71 -10.07 -16.91 18.55
#